data_AF-A0A538BBL8-F1
#
_entry.id   AF-A0A538BBL8-F1
#
_cell.length_a   1.000
_cell.length_b   1.000
_cell.length_c   1.000
_cell.angle_alpha   90.00
_cell.angle_beta   90.00
_cell.angle_gamma   90.00
#
_symmetry.space_group_name_H-M   'P 1'
#
loop_
_entity.id
_entity.type
_entity.pdbx_description
1 polymer ?
#
loop_
_entity_poly.entity_id
_entity_poly.type
_entity_poly.pdbx_seq_one_letter_code
_entity_poly.pdbx_strand_id
1 'polypeptide(L)'
;ASSVAVNVVVASRSGRAEDRARQAIAAIAIAADPSAHHAVLQGARGSLVASILPNGTGVFIAHDLAAPPSGSIYELWVAKDARYIPVRTFSPDGGDVVLPFNVDAGAYASVAVTVERHYVTQPTRTPAYSGSLST
;
A
#
# COMPACT_ATOMS: atom_id res chain seq x y z
N ALA A 1 -42.91 -8.02 -3.50
CA ALA A 1 -41.65 -8.56 -2.97
C ALA A 1 -40.45 -7.64 -3.29
N SER A 2 -40.47 -6.37 -2.86
CA SER A 2 -39.47 -5.36 -3.29
C SER A 2 -38.74 -4.62 -2.15
N SER A 3 -39.00 -4.94 -0.88
CA SER A 3 -38.36 -4.26 0.26
C SER A 3 -37.09 -4.96 0.79
N VAL A 4 -36.91 -6.25 0.51
CA VAL A 4 -35.75 -7.02 1.03
C VAL A 4 -34.47 -6.69 0.26
N ALA A 5 -34.54 -6.47 -1.05
CA ALA A 5 -33.37 -6.19 -1.88
C ALA A 5 -32.74 -4.81 -1.60
N VAL A 6 -33.55 -3.79 -1.32
CA VAL A 6 -33.05 -2.43 -1.03
C VAL A 6 -32.32 -2.39 0.32
N ASN A 7 -32.84 -3.08 1.35
CA ASN A 7 -32.22 -3.10 2.68
C ASN A 7 -30.84 -3.78 2.70
N VAL A 8 -30.67 -4.87 1.93
CA VAL A 8 -29.38 -5.59 1.84
C VAL A 8 -28.31 -4.76 1.14
N VAL A 9 -28.67 -4.01 0.08
CA VAL A 9 -27.73 -3.14 -0.65
C VAL A 9 -27.33 -1.92 0.19
N VAL A 10 -28.24 -1.35 0.97
CA VAL A 10 -27.93 -0.21 1.85
C VAL A 10 -27.05 -0.65 3.03
N ALA A 11 -27.37 -1.76 3.69
CA ALA A 11 -26.57 -2.28 4.81
C ALA A 11 -25.13 -2.67 4.38
N SER A 12 -24.98 -3.30 3.21
CA SER A 12 -23.67 -3.67 2.66
C SER A 12 -22.83 -2.48 2.17
N ARG A 13 -23.45 -1.37 1.78
CA ARG A 13 -22.75 -0.11 1.49
C ARG A 13 -22.28 0.57 2.77
N SER A 14 -23.11 0.60 3.82
CA SER A 14 -22.74 1.14 5.14
C SER A 14 -21.54 0.38 5.71
N GLY A 15 -21.58 -0.96 5.72
CA GLY A 15 -20.47 -1.77 6.23
C GLY A 15 -19.14 -1.49 5.50
N ARG A 16 -19.15 -1.45 4.16
CA ARG A 16 -17.94 -1.14 3.38
C ARG A 16 -17.40 0.27 3.62
N ALA A 17 -18.27 1.25 3.86
CA ALA A 17 -17.85 2.60 4.17
C ALA A 17 -17.21 2.67 5.57
N GLU A 18 -17.81 2.01 6.55
CA GLU A 18 -17.28 1.90 7.92
C GLU A 18 -15.93 1.18 7.96
N ASP A 19 -15.79 0.08 7.22
CA ASP A 19 -14.53 -0.68 7.13
C ASP A 19 -13.41 0.17 6.52
N ARG A 20 -13.71 0.90 5.43
CA ARG A 20 -12.75 1.85 4.85
C ARG A 20 -12.37 2.96 5.83
N ALA A 21 -13.33 3.50 6.57
CA ALA A 21 -13.06 4.53 7.57
C ALA A 21 -12.15 3.99 8.69
N ARG A 22 -12.41 2.79 9.22
CA ARG A 22 -11.55 2.15 10.23
C ARG A 22 -10.13 1.91 9.69
N GLN A 23 -10.03 1.43 8.46
CA GLN A 23 -8.74 1.21 7.80
C GLN A 23 -7.96 2.51 7.62
N ALA A 24 -8.62 3.59 7.21
CA ALA A 24 -8.01 4.91 7.09
C ALA A 24 -7.52 5.45 8.45
N ILE A 25 -8.33 5.30 9.51
CA ILE A 25 -7.95 5.72 10.87
C ILE A 25 -6.72 4.93 11.34
N ALA A 26 -6.71 3.61 11.16
CA ALA A 26 -5.57 2.77 11.53
C ALA A 26 -4.31 3.13 10.72
N ALA A 27 -4.46 3.41 9.43
CA ALA A 27 -3.38 3.88 8.57
C ALA A 27 -2.79 5.21 9.05
N ILE A 28 -3.64 6.19 9.39
CA ILE A 28 -3.21 7.47 9.94
C ILE A 28 -2.50 7.27 11.27
N ALA A 29 -3.00 6.40 12.14
CA ALA A 29 -2.36 6.12 13.43
C ALA A 29 -0.93 5.58 13.26
N ILE A 30 -0.71 4.64 12.33
CA ILE A 30 0.64 4.14 12.00
C ILE A 30 1.51 5.24 11.40
N ALA A 31 0.97 6.02 10.46
CA ALA A 31 1.71 7.08 9.77
C ALA A 31 2.05 8.28 10.67
N ALA A 32 1.30 8.50 11.74
CA ALA A 32 1.54 9.57 12.71
C ALA A 32 2.33 9.09 13.94
N ASP A 33 2.64 7.80 14.04
CA ASP A 33 3.40 7.26 15.16
C ASP A 33 4.85 7.76 15.09
N PRO A 34 5.38 8.40 16.16
CA PRO A 34 6.72 8.98 16.14
C PRO A 34 7.84 7.92 16.08
N SER A 35 7.53 6.65 16.36
CA SER A 35 8.47 5.53 16.23
C SER A 35 8.46 4.90 14.83
N ALA A 36 7.54 5.32 13.95
CA ALA A 36 7.49 4.80 12.60
C ALA A 36 8.68 5.30 11.77
N HIS A 37 9.29 4.38 11.04
CA HIS A 37 10.22 4.71 9.98
C HIS A 37 9.43 5.01 8.70
N HIS A 38 9.70 6.15 8.07
CA HIS A 38 8.97 6.60 6.90
C HIS A 38 9.85 6.54 5.64
N ALA A 39 9.26 6.09 4.54
CA ALA A 39 9.84 6.25 3.21
C ALA A 39 8.88 7.08 2.37
N VAL A 40 9.35 8.24 1.91
CA VAL A 40 8.68 8.99 0.84
C VAL A 40 9.22 8.45 -0.47
N LEU A 41 8.34 7.86 -1.28
CA LEU A 41 8.75 7.23 -2.54
C LEU A 41 8.71 8.26 -3.67
N GLN A 42 9.81 8.36 -4.39
CA GLN A 42 9.97 9.20 -5.57
C GLN A 42 9.75 8.36 -6.82
N GLY A 43 9.14 8.94 -7.86
CA GLY A 43 8.88 8.24 -9.11
C GLY A 43 8.08 9.08 -10.10
N ALA A 44 7.27 8.41 -10.93
CA ALA A 44 6.61 9.03 -12.08
C ALA A 44 5.57 10.11 -11.70
N ARG A 45 4.51 9.73 -10.96
CA ARG A 45 3.43 10.63 -10.54
C ARG A 45 2.78 10.14 -9.25
N GLY A 46 2.27 11.07 -8.46
CA GLY A 46 1.52 10.81 -7.24
C GLY A 46 2.37 10.97 -5.99
N SER A 47 1.71 10.94 -4.84
CA SER A 47 2.37 10.99 -3.53
C SER A 47 2.27 9.63 -2.88
N LEU A 48 3.42 9.01 -2.60
CA LEU A 48 3.51 7.66 -2.06
C LEU A 48 4.36 7.70 -0.79
N VAL A 49 3.81 7.15 0.30
CA VAL A 49 4.49 7.05 1.58
C VAL A 49 4.30 5.65 2.14
N ALA A 50 5.39 5.05 2.62
CA ALA A 50 5.33 3.87 3.46
C ALA A 50 5.75 4.25 4.88
N SER A 51 5.03 3.77 5.88
CA SER A 51 5.38 3.92 7.30
C SER A 51 5.43 2.54 7.94
N ILE A 52 6.51 2.24 8.67
CA ILE A 52 6.74 0.92 9.27
C ILE A 52 7.12 1.11 10.74
N LEU A 53 6.34 0.50 11.63
CA LEU A 53 6.63 0.49 13.07
C LEU A 53 7.77 -0.48 13.40
N PRO A 54 8.45 -0.31 14.55
CA PRO A 54 9.52 -1.22 14.99
C PRO A 54 9.07 -2.67 15.23
N ASN A 55 7.77 -2.95 15.27
CA ASN A 55 7.22 -4.30 15.37
C ASN A 55 6.91 -4.93 13.98
N GLY A 56 7.20 -4.23 12.89
CA GLY A 56 7.01 -4.72 11.52
C GLY A 56 5.62 -4.45 10.93
N THR A 57 4.71 -3.89 11.72
CA THR A 57 3.41 -3.41 11.22
C THR A 57 3.63 -2.18 10.37
N GLY A 58 3.12 -2.17 9.14
CA GLY A 58 3.29 -1.06 8.23
C GLY A 58 2.04 -0.69 7.47
N VAL A 59 2.07 0.51 6.91
CA VAL A 59 1.06 0.98 5.97
C VAL A 59 1.73 1.66 4.79
N PHE A 60 1.21 1.37 3.60
CA PHE A 60 1.54 2.07 2.37
C PHE A 60 0.34 2.89 1.94
N ILE A 61 0.56 4.18 1.71
CA ILE A 61 -0.45 5.14 1.31
C ILE A 61 0.00 5.74 -0.02
N ALA A 62 -0.88 5.73 -1.01
CA ALA A 62 -0.68 6.43 -2.27
C ALA A 62 -1.88 7.33 -2.57
N HIS A 63 -1.59 8.48 -3.18
CA HIS A 63 -2.58 9.42 -3.71
C HIS A 63 -2.19 9.86 -5.11
N ASP A 64 -3.18 10.07 -5.97
CA ASP A 64 -3.02 10.45 -7.39
C ASP A 64 -2.07 9.50 -8.16
N LEU A 65 -2.11 8.21 -7.81
CA LEU A 65 -1.36 7.18 -8.50
C LEU A 65 -2.08 6.79 -9.78
N ALA A 66 -1.39 6.90 -10.91
CA ALA A 66 -1.94 6.47 -12.19
C ALA A 66 -2.34 4.99 -12.17
N ALA A 67 -3.38 4.62 -12.91
CA ALA A 67 -3.70 3.21 -13.12
C ALA A 67 -2.51 2.50 -13.81
N PRO A 68 -2.17 1.26 -13.42
CA PRO A 68 -1.14 0.51 -14.11
C PRO A 68 -1.58 0.24 -15.57
N PRO A 69 -0.63 0.04 -16.50
CA PRO A 69 -0.95 -0.38 -17.86
C PRO A 69 -1.86 -1.61 -17.88
N SER A 70 -2.71 -1.73 -18.91
CA SER A 70 -3.65 -2.85 -19.02
C SER A 70 -2.95 -4.21 -18.88
N GLY A 71 -3.51 -5.10 -18.07
CA GLY A 71 -2.93 -6.41 -17.77
C GLY A 71 -1.71 -6.36 -16.84
N SER A 72 -1.48 -5.25 -16.14
CA SER A 72 -0.43 -5.11 -15.13
C SER A 72 -1.02 -4.74 -13.76
N ILE A 73 -0.22 -4.96 -12.72
CA ILE A 73 -0.51 -4.66 -11.32
C ILE A 73 0.68 -3.92 -10.72
N TYR A 74 0.47 -3.20 -9.63
CA TYR A 74 1.58 -2.74 -8.81
C TYR A 74 1.98 -3.81 -7.81
N GLU A 75 3.27 -3.89 -7.52
CA GLU A 75 3.82 -4.71 -6.45
C GLU A 75 4.69 -3.88 -5.52
N LEU A 76 4.40 -3.95 -4.23
CA LEU A 76 5.11 -3.28 -3.15
C LEU A 76 6.22 -4.20 -2.64
N TRP A 77 7.39 -3.61 -2.44
CA TRP A 77 8.58 -4.28 -1.97
C TRP A 77 9.20 -3.53 -0.79
N VAL A 78 9.77 -4.29 0.14
CA VAL A 78 10.80 -3.79 1.05
C VAL A 78 12.15 -4.34 0.60
N ALA A 79 13.22 -3.60 0.83
CA ALA A 79 14.55 -4.01 0.40
C ALA A 79 15.64 -3.67 1.42
N LYS A 80 16.66 -4.53 1.44
CA LYS A 80 17.94 -4.32 2.13
C LYS A 80 19.05 -4.89 1.27
N ASP A 81 20.16 -4.15 1.15
CA ASP A 81 21.34 -4.58 0.40
C ASP A 81 21.00 -5.11 -1.01
N ALA A 82 20.14 -4.39 -1.74
CA ALA A 82 19.60 -4.75 -3.05
C ALA A 82 18.75 -6.03 -3.13
N ARG A 83 18.45 -6.67 -1.99
CA ARG A 83 17.54 -7.81 -1.92
C ARG A 83 16.12 -7.32 -1.68
N TYR A 84 15.27 -7.49 -2.69
CA TYR A 84 13.83 -7.20 -2.60
C TYR A 84 13.08 -8.36 -1.97
N ILE A 85 12.14 -8.03 -1.07
CA ILE A 85 11.17 -8.96 -0.50
C ILE A 85 9.77 -8.46 -0.91
N PRO A 86 8.96 -9.30 -1.58
CA PRO A 86 7.62 -8.92 -1.97
C PRO A 86 6.76 -8.75 -0.71
N VAL A 87 6.05 -7.63 -0.64
CA VAL A 87 5.12 -7.36 0.46
C VAL A 87 3.72 -7.73 0.04
N ARG A 88 3.24 -7.11 -1.06
CA ARG A 88 1.87 -7.23 -1.53
C ARG A 88 1.69 -6.61 -2.91
N THR A 89 0.76 -7.17 -3.69
CA THR A 89 0.28 -6.55 -4.93
C THR A 89 -0.95 -5.69 -4.70
N PHE A 90 -1.13 -4.65 -5.50
CA PHE A 90 -2.27 -3.73 -5.37
C PHE A 90 -2.65 -3.07 -6.69
N SER A 91 -3.83 -2.45 -6.68
CA SER A 91 -4.32 -1.58 -7.74
C SER A 91 -4.99 -0.37 -7.09
N PRO A 92 -4.76 0.85 -7.59
CA PRO A 92 -5.38 2.04 -7.04
C PRO A 92 -6.90 2.05 -7.30
N ASP A 93 -7.68 2.50 -6.32
CA ASP A 93 -9.11 2.79 -6.45
C ASP A 93 -9.27 4.30 -6.63
N GLY A 94 -9.58 4.76 -7.85
CA GLY A 94 -9.66 6.19 -8.15
C GLY A 94 -8.33 6.96 -8.00
N GLY A 95 -7.20 6.26 -7.98
CA GLY A 95 -5.86 6.84 -7.76
C GLY A 95 -5.36 6.71 -6.32
N ASP A 96 -6.20 6.25 -5.40
CA ASP A 96 -5.87 6.14 -3.98
C ASP A 96 -5.57 4.69 -3.57
N VAL A 97 -4.63 4.54 -2.63
CA VAL A 97 -4.27 3.27 -2.02
C VAL A 97 -4.07 3.47 -0.53
N VAL A 98 -4.71 2.63 0.29
CA VAL A 98 -4.38 2.46 1.71
C VAL A 98 -4.16 0.98 1.95
N LEU A 99 -2.91 0.58 2.12
CA LEU A 99 -2.50 -0.82 2.13
C LEU A 99 -1.77 -1.16 3.43
N PRO A 100 -2.46 -1.73 4.44
CA PRO A 100 -1.78 -2.27 5.60
C PRO A 100 -1.01 -3.53 5.22
N PHE A 101 0.15 -3.71 5.85
CA PHE A 101 1.01 -4.86 5.65
C PHE A 101 1.83 -5.19 6.91
N ASN A 102 2.44 -6.38 6.91
CA ASN A 102 3.40 -6.79 7.93
C ASN A 102 4.66 -7.28 7.24
N VAL A 103 5.81 -6.92 7.81
CA VAL A 103 7.14 -7.38 7.40
C VAL A 103 7.98 -7.69 8.63
N ASP A 104 9.11 -8.39 8.47
CA ASP A 104 10.02 -8.64 9.59
C ASP A 104 10.75 -7.34 9.98
N ALA A 105 10.54 -6.88 11.21
CA ALA A 105 11.04 -5.58 11.64
C ALA A 105 12.58 -5.47 11.63
N GLY A 106 13.10 -4.28 11.31
CA GLY A 106 14.53 -3.97 11.40
C GLY A 106 15.40 -4.51 10.27
N ALA A 107 14.81 -5.10 9.23
CA ALA A 107 15.53 -5.76 8.15
C ALA A 107 15.57 -4.98 6.83
N TYR A 108 15.07 -3.74 6.75
CA TYR A 108 14.90 -3.01 5.49
C TYR A 108 15.45 -1.60 5.54
N ALA A 109 16.10 -1.19 4.45
CA ALA A 109 16.64 0.15 4.26
C ALA A 109 15.81 0.98 3.28
N SER A 110 14.99 0.35 2.44
CA SER A 110 14.18 1.04 1.44
C SER A 110 12.88 0.32 1.11
N VAL A 111 11.98 1.06 0.47
CA VAL A 111 10.71 0.60 -0.07
C VAL A 111 10.69 0.92 -1.55
N ALA A 112 10.08 0.04 -2.35
CA ALA A 112 9.93 0.23 -3.78
C ALA A 112 8.57 -0.24 -4.28
N VAL A 113 8.15 0.29 -5.42
CA VAL A 113 6.97 -0.17 -6.16
C VAL A 113 7.37 -0.43 -7.60
N THR A 114 7.03 -1.61 -8.10
CA THR A 114 7.20 -1.97 -9.52
C THR A 114 5.85 -2.16 -10.18
N VAL A 115 5.83 -2.10 -11.51
CA VAL A 115 4.69 -2.51 -12.32
C VAL A 115 4.99 -3.91 -12.82
N GLU A 116 4.16 -4.88 -12.50
CA GLU A 116 4.36 -6.30 -12.83
C GLU A 116 3.14 -6.84 -13.60
N ARG A 117 3.28 -7.97 -14.29
CA ARG A 117 2.13 -8.61 -14.97
C ARG A 117 1.24 -9.41 -14.02
N HIS A 118 1.85 -9.94 -12.98
CA HIS A 118 1.25 -10.72 -11.91
C HIS A 118 2.22 -10.68 -10.72
N TYR A 119 1.83 -11.25 -9.57
CA TYR A 119 2.73 -11.40 -8.42
C TYR A 119 4.02 -12.10 -8.84
N VAL A 120 5.15 -11.58 -8.41
CA VAL A 120 6.47 -12.17 -8.64
C VAL A 120 7.28 -12.17 -7.34
N THR A 121 8.21 -13.11 -7.21
CA THR A 121 9.06 -13.20 -6.01
C THR A 121 10.31 -12.33 -6.10
N GLN A 122 10.58 -11.76 -7.27
CA GLN A 122 11.62 -10.78 -7.53
C GLN A 122 11.12 -9.77 -8.59
N PRO A 123 11.50 -8.48 -8.50
CA PRO A 123 11.17 -7.50 -9.51
C PRO A 123 11.58 -7.95 -10.91
N THR A 124 10.65 -7.90 -11.88
CA THR A 124 11.00 -8.15 -13.30
C THR A 124 11.26 -6.86 -14.06
N ARG A 125 10.91 -5.73 -13.45
CA ARG A 125 11.11 -4.38 -13.98
C ARG A 125 11.82 -3.51 -12.96
N THR A 126 12.48 -2.47 -13.45
CA THR A 126 13.01 -1.42 -12.58
C THR A 126 11.88 -0.79 -11.76
N PRO A 127 12.12 -0.44 -10.48
CA PRO A 127 11.13 0.27 -9.68
C PRO A 127 10.62 1.52 -10.38
N ALA A 128 9.29 1.64 -10.46
CA ALA A 128 8.63 2.86 -10.90
C ALA A 128 8.64 3.92 -9.80
N TYR A 129 8.72 3.48 -8.54
CA TYR A 129 8.85 4.32 -7.36
C TYR A 129 9.82 3.69 -6.36
N SER A 130 10.60 4.50 -5.65
CA SER A 130 11.44 4.04 -4.54
C SER A 130 11.74 5.14 -3.54
N GLY A 131 12.02 4.75 -2.30
CA GLY A 131 12.37 5.66 -1.21
C GLY A 131 13.12 4.93 -0.11
N SER A 132 14.07 5.62 0.52
CA SER A 132 14.77 5.10 1.70
C SER A 132 13.91 5.27 2.94
N LEU A 133 13.95 4.30 3.85
CA LEU A 133 13.35 4.45 5.17
C LEU A 133 14.21 5.42 5.99
N SER A 134 13.56 6.37 6.66
CA SER A 134 14.20 7.25 7.62
C SER A 134 14.65 6.44 8.84
N THR A 135 15.88 6.65 9.28
CA THR A 135 16.41 6.07 10.52
C THR A 135 15.81 6.73 11.76
#